data_AF-A0A915L0L0-F1
#
_entry.id   AF-A0A915L0L0-F1
#
_cell.length_a   1.000
_cell.length_b   1.000
_cell.length_c   1.000
_cell.angle_alpha   90.00
_cell.angle_beta   90.00
_cell.angle_gamma   90.00
#
_symmetry.space_group_name_H-M   'P 1'
#
loop_
_entity.id
_entity.type
_entity.pdbx_description
1 polymer ?
#
loop_
_entity_poly.entity_id
_entity_poly.type
_entity_poly.pdbx_seq_one_letter_code
_entity_poly.pdbx_strand_id
1 'polypeptide(L)'
;MVVNIKILKSQLAKVPVNEANGVAFYTHMFTVAPQLRQFFKGSENVKPEDVKTNTRFMRQGQRLLLSMHLLLEIADTPVFEPYMRDLMDKHIRMKIDIELYHAFFHLVWYGYLEKMAGMSDFEKKEWDAFRDEIFMPAAKKCVKGCCDDQRSGSFSFLVKIKLFIESILYGSDQRMVNLQILKAQLEKVPVNEANGVAFYKHMFTVTPHLRQFFKGSENIKPEEVKDSSRFMRQGQRLLLSVHLLVETAETPLFESYVTEVMDKHKRFKIDFEIYNAFFELVLYGYLEKMTGMSDQEKQEWEAFKDELFLPVAKKQEKGWLIHE
;
A
#
# COMPACT_ATOMS: atom_id res chain seq x y z
N MET A 1 2.74 -24.58 8.54
CA MET A 1 3.58 -24.17 9.69
C MET A 1 3.24 -22.71 9.95
N VAL A 2 3.08 -22.24 11.18
CA VAL A 2 2.74 -20.80 11.34
C VAL A 2 3.97 -19.99 10.98
N VAL A 3 3.93 -19.28 9.85
CA VAL A 3 5.00 -18.41 9.37
C VAL A 3 5.33 -17.37 10.45
N ASN A 4 6.59 -17.28 10.86
CA ASN A 4 7.03 -16.31 11.84
C ASN A 4 7.35 -14.96 11.17
N ILE A 5 6.30 -14.18 10.91
CA ILE A 5 6.40 -12.86 10.27
C ILE A 5 7.36 -11.92 11.00
N LYS A 6 7.51 -12.03 12.33
CA LYS A 6 8.44 -11.17 13.10
C LYS A 6 9.89 -11.36 12.67
N ILE A 7 10.29 -12.58 12.33
CA ILE A 7 11.64 -12.87 11.82
C ILE A 7 11.84 -12.18 10.48
N LEU A 8 10.86 -12.31 9.58
CA LEU A 8 10.92 -11.70 8.26
C LEU A 8 10.95 -10.16 8.34
N LYS A 9 10.14 -9.56 9.23
CA LYS A 9 10.16 -8.12 9.52
C LYS A 9 11.52 -7.68 10.08
N SER A 10 12.09 -8.44 11.01
CA SER A 10 13.43 -8.15 11.58
C SER A 10 14.53 -8.20 10.52
N GLN A 11 14.47 -9.16 9.60
CA GLN A 11 15.41 -9.22 8.49
C GLN A 11 15.23 -8.03 7.54
N LEU A 12 13.98 -7.70 7.18
CA LEU A 12 13.69 -6.54 6.34
C LEU A 12 14.05 -5.21 6.98
N ALA A 13 14.04 -5.09 8.30
CA ALA A 13 14.53 -3.90 9.00
C ALA A 13 16.01 -3.60 8.73
N LYS A 14 16.82 -4.62 8.38
CA LYS A 14 18.21 -4.46 7.95
C LYS A 14 18.32 -3.89 6.52
N VAL A 15 17.24 -3.97 5.74
CA VAL A 15 17.13 -3.49 4.36
C VAL A 15 15.99 -2.47 4.26
N PRO A 16 16.15 -1.27 4.85
CA PRO A 16 15.09 -0.27 4.88
C PRO A 16 14.71 0.22 3.49
N VAL A 17 13.48 0.72 3.34
CA VAL A 17 12.99 1.32 2.10
C VAL A 17 13.74 2.63 1.84
N ASN A 18 14.71 2.60 0.93
CA ASN A 18 15.42 3.79 0.47
C ASN A 18 15.93 3.59 -0.97
N GLU A 19 16.40 4.68 -1.56
CA GLU A 19 16.87 4.68 -2.95
C GLU A 19 18.05 3.73 -3.18
N ALA A 20 19.06 3.76 -2.29
CA ALA A 20 20.25 2.95 -2.41
C ALA A 20 19.92 1.44 -2.43
N ASN A 21 19.06 0.99 -1.52
CA ASN A 21 18.59 -0.39 -1.45
C ASN A 21 17.73 -0.75 -2.67
N GLY A 22 16.89 0.17 -3.16
CA GLY A 22 16.08 -0.03 -4.35
C GLY A 22 16.93 -0.17 -5.63
N VAL A 23 17.95 0.67 -5.78
CA VAL A 23 18.95 0.56 -6.86
C VAL A 23 19.70 -0.75 -6.74
N ALA A 24 20.20 -1.10 -5.55
CA ALA A 24 20.89 -2.36 -5.31
C ALA A 24 20.04 -3.58 -5.68
N PHE A 25 18.73 -3.55 -5.40
CA PHE A 25 17.79 -4.59 -5.78
C PHE A 25 17.74 -4.77 -7.30
N TYR A 26 17.48 -3.71 -8.05
CA TYR A 26 17.35 -3.80 -9.52
C TYR A 26 18.69 -4.12 -10.20
N THR A 27 19.81 -3.59 -9.71
CA THR A 27 21.14 -3.99 -10.16
C THR A 27 21.34 -5.50 -9.96
N HIS A 28 21.03 -6.04 -8.76
CA HIS A 28 21.12 -7.47 -8.51
C HIS A 28 20.23 -8.28 -9.45
N MET A 29 18.94 -7.93 -9.55
CA MET A 29 17.98 -8.63 -10.40
C MET A 29 18.42 -8.66 -11.86
N PHE A 30 18.90 -7.55 -12.42
CA PHE A 30 19.35 -7.52 -13.82
C PHE A 30 20.67 -8.25 -14.06
N THR A 31 21.47 -8.46 -13.02
CA THR A 31 22.67 -9.30 -13.07
C THR A 31 22.30 -10.80 -13.06
N VAL A 32 21.45 -11.24 -12.13
CA VAL A 32 21.16 -12.68 -11.94
C VAL A 32 20.03 -13.20 -12.82
N ALA A 33 19.13 -12.31 -13.25
CA ALA A 33 17.96 -12.64 -14.04
C ALA A 33 17.75 -11.63 -15.19
N PRO A 34 18.72 -11.49 -16.11
CA PRO A 34 18.65 -10.52 -17.21
C PRO A 34 17.41 -10.67 -18.10
N GLN A 35 16.88 -11.89 -18.24
CA GLN A 35 15.66 -12.20 -18.97
C GLN A 35 14.42 -11.47 -18.42
N LEU A 36 14.39 -11.10 -17.14
CA LEU A 36 13.27 -10.37 -16.54
C LEU A 36 13.13 -8.94 -17.06
N ARG A 37 14.17 -8.40 -17.74
CA ARG A 37 14.11 -7.07 -18.38
C ARG A 37 12.99 -6.94 -19.41
N GLN A 38 12.56 -8.04 -20.03
CA GLN A 38 11.47 -8.05 -21.01
C GLN A 38 10.14 -7.50 -20.45
N PHE A 39 9.93 -7.53 -19.13
CA PHE A 39 8.72 -7.02 -18.50
C PHE A 39 8.77 -5.49 -18.26
N PHE A 40 9.91 -4.84 -18.49
CA PHE A 40 10.11 -3.40 -18.28
C PHE A 40 10.07 -2.63 -19.59
N LYS A 41 8.86 -2.53 -20.19
CA LYS A 41 8.65 -1.86 -21.48
C LYS A 41 9.33 -0.50 -21.58
N GLY A 42 10.12 -0.27 -22.63
CA GLY A 42 10.92 0.95 -22.86
C GLY A 42 12.20 1.04 -22.00
N SER A 43 12.59 -0.04 -21.33
CA SER A 43 13.81 -0.14 -20.51
C SER A 43 14.42 -1.55 -20.57
N GLU A 44 14.14 -2.30 -21.62
CA GLU A 44 14.55 -3.68 -21.83
C GLU A 44 16.08 -3.82 -21.95
N ASN A 45 16.74 -2.76 -22.41
CA ASN A 45 18.17 -2.70 -22.65
C ASN A 45 18.98 -2.08 -21.49
N VAL A 46 18.32 -1.69 -20.39
CA VAL A 46 19.00 -1.10 -19.23
C VAL A 46 19.89 -2.17 -18.58
N LYS A 47 21.19 -1.89 -18.48
CA LYS A 47 22.14 -2.82 -17.88
C LYS A 47 22.23 -2.62 -16.37
N PRO A 48 22.74 -3.60 -15.59
CA PRO A 48 22.90 -3.47 -14.15
C PRO A 48 23.64 -2.21 -13.70
N GLU A 49 24.68 -1.80 -14.44
CA GLU A 49 25.50 -0.63 -14.19
C GLU A 49 24.78 0.72 -14.44
N ASP A 50 23.72 0.71 -15.25
CA ASP A 50 22.92 1.88 -15.62
C ASP A 50 21.77 2.14 -14.62
N VAL A 51 21.44 1.18 -13.77
CA VAL A 51 20.30 1.28 -12.83
C VAL A 51 20.45 2.49 -11.91
N LYS A 52 21.66 2.78 -11.43
CA LYS A 52 21.95 3.87 -10.48
C LYS A 52 21.69 5.27 -11.03
N THR A 53 21.69 5.45 -12.35
CA THR A 53 21.41 6.74 -13.02
C THR A 53 20.01 6.76 -13.64
N ASN A 54 19.28 5.65 -13.55
CA ASN A 54 17.96 5.52 -14.14
C ASN A 54 16.85 5.82 -13.12
N THR A 55 16.30 7.03 -13.20
CA THR A 55 15.26 7.53 -12.28
C THR A 55 14.01 6.64 -12.20
N ARG A 56 13.68 5.91 -13.25
CA ARG A 56 12.59 4.93 -13.24
C ARG A 56 12.89 3.80 -12.26
N PHE A 57 14.09 3.22 -12.31
CA PHE A 57 14.45 2.08 -11.45
C PHE A 57 14.80 2.49 -10.02
N MET A 58 15.29 3.71 -9.81
CA MET A 58 15.44 4.28 -8.46
C MET A 58 14.08 4.30 -7.74
N ARG A 59 13.05 4.88 -8.37
CA ARG A 59 11.68 4.92 -7.81
C ARG A 59 11.03 3.53 -7.75
N GLN A 60 11.18 2.74 -8.80
CA GLN A 60 10.59 1.40 -8.84
C GLN A 60 11.20 0.48 -7.77
N GLY A 61 12.50 0.62 -7.48
CA GLY A 61 13.19 -0.12 -6.41
C GLY A 61 12.59 0.17 -5.06
N GLN A 62 12.40 1.45 -4.72
CA GLN A 62 11.73 1.85 -3.48
C GLN A 62 10.31 1.29 -3.39
N ARG A 63 9.54 1.35 -4.47
CA ARG A 63 8.17 0.79 -4.53
C ARG A 63 8.13 -0.72 -4.31
N LEU A 64 9.09 -1.45 -4.87
CA LEU A 64 9.19 -2.89 -4.69
C LEU A 64 9.54 -3.23 -3.24
N LEU A 65 10.52 -2.54 -2.66
CA LEU A 65 10.88 -2.74 -1.25
C LEU A 65 9.70 -2.39 -0.33
N LEU A 66 9.05 -1.24 -0.55
CA LEU A 66 7.86 -0.85 0.18
C LEU A 66 6.77 -1.93 0.07
N SER A 67 6.58 -2.51 -1.12
CA SER A 67 5.60 -3.59 -1.31
C SER A 67 5.94 -4.84 -0.50
N MET A 68 7.20 -5.27 -0.48
CA MET A 68 7.63 -6.42 0.32
C MET A 68 7.50 -6.19 1.82
N HIS A 69 7.84 -4.98 2.29
CA HIS A 69 7.65 -4.58 3.69
C HIS A 69 6.16 -4.55 4.06
N LEU A 70 5.32 -3.94 3.21
CA LEU A 70 3.87 -3.91 3.43
C LEU A 70 3.28 -5.32 3.50
N LEU A 71 3.64 -6.23 2.59
CA LEU A 71 3.14 -7.60 2.60
C LEU A 71 3.32 -8.30 3.94
N LEU A 72 4.44 -8.05 4.63
CA LEU A 72 4.66 -8.55 5.99
C LEU A 72 3.92 -7.73 7.03
N GLU A 73 3.84 -6.41 6.86
CA GLU A 73 3.20 -5.51 7.81
C GLU A 73 1.73 -5.82 8.00
N ILE A 74 1.02 -6.06 6.90
CA ILE A 74 -0.42 -6.28 6.90
C ILE A 74 -0.80 -7.77 6.80
N ALA A 75 0.15 -8.71 6.92
CA ALA A 75 -0.07 -10.13 6.64
C ALA A 75 -1.23 -10.76 7.43
N ASP A 76 -1.50 -10.26 8.64
CA ASP A 76 -2.53 -10.73 9.56
C ASP A 76 -3.70 -9.74 9.71
N THR A 77 -3.76 -8.69 8.89
CA THR A 77 -4.83 -7.68 8.94
C THR A 77 -5.89 -7.91 7.85
N PRO A 78 -7.12 -7.40 8.01
CA PRO A 78 -8.14 -7.46 6.98
C PRO A 78 -7.75 -6.77 5.65
N VAL A 79 -6.66 -6.00 5.64
CA VAL A 79 -6.17 -5.23 4.48
C VAL A 79 -5.32 -6.10 3.54
N PHE A 80 -4.79 -7.24 4.01
CA PHE A 80 -3.93 -8.12 3.21
C PHE A 80 -4.55 -8.54 1.88
N GLU A 81 -5.79 -9.05 1.93
CA GLU A 81 -6.50 -9.58 0.78
C GLU A 81 -6.81 -8.49 -0.27
N PRO A 82 -7.37 -7.31 0.12
CA PRO A 82 -7.49 -6.17 -0.79
C PRO A 82 -6.16 -5.72 -1.41
N TYR A 83 -5.09 -5.70 -0.62
CA TYR A 83 -3.76 -5.33 -1.11
C TYR A 83 -3.22 -6.32 -2.13
N MET A 84 -3.32 -7.63 -1.84
CA MET A 84 -2.95 -8.70 -2.76
C MET A 84 -3.74 -8.62 -4.06
N ARG A 85 -5.05 -8.34 -3.99
CA ARG A 85 -5.88 -8.15 -5.19
C ARG A 85 -5.35 -7.01 -6.05
N ASP A 86 -5.14 -5.82 -5.49
CA ASP A 86 -4.64 -4.67 -6.26
C ASP A 86 -3.23 -4.92 -6.83
N LEU A 87 -2.38 -5.60 -6.07
CA LEU A 87 -1.04 -5.99 -6.50
C LEU A 87 -1.11 -6.96 -7.69
N MET A 88 -1.88 -8.04 -7.59
CA MET A 88 -2.03 -9.04 -8.65
C MET A 88 -2.71 -8.46 -9.89
N ASP A 89 -3.74 -7.65 -9.72
CA ASP A 89 -4.42 -6.94 -10.80
C ASP A 89 -3.44 -6.18 -11.71
N LYS A 90 -2.43 -5.53 -11.11
CA LYS A 90 -1.39 -4.81 -11.85
C LYS A 90 -0.52 -5.79 -12.64
N HIS A 91 -0.10 -6.90 -12.04
CA HIS A 91 0.77 -7.89 -12.66
C HIS A 91 0.06 -8.70 -13.76
N ILE A 92 -1.20 -9.06 -13.56
CA ILE A 92 -2.05 -9.71 -14.56
C ILE A 92 -2.20 -8.82 -15.81
N ARG A 93 -2.45 -7.51 -15.63
CA ARG A 93 -2.50 -6.56 -16.76
C ARG A 93 -1.17 -6.44 -17.51
N MET A 94 -0.06 -6.71 -16.84
CA MET A 94 1.27 -6.79 -17.45
C MET A 94 1.58 -8.16 -18.07
N LYS A 95 0.63 -9.11 -18.01
CA LYS A 95 0.77 -10.49 -18.48
C LYS A 95 1.94 -11.22 -17.83
N ILE A 96 2.19 -10.92 -16.55
CA ILE A 96 3.19 -11.63 -15.75
C ILE A 96 2.55 -12.95 -15.30
N ASP A 97 3.18 -14.06 -15.67
CA ASP A 97 2.78 -15.39 -15.20
C ASP A 97 3.00 -15.48 -13.68
N ILE A 98 2.01 -16.00 -12.97
CA ILE A 98 2.08 -16.18 -11.52
C ILE A 98 3.21 -17.14 -11.12
N GLU A 99 3.58 -18.09 -11.97
CA GLU A 99 4.67 -19.02 -11.67
C GLU A 99 6.04 -18.32 -11.67
N LEU A 100 6.15 -17.12 -12.27
CA LEU A 100 7.37 -16.31 -12.18
C LEU A 100 7.65 -15.83 -10.74
N TYR A 101 6.66 -15.83 -9.85
CA TYR A 101 6.91 -15.48 -8.45
C TYR A 101 7.78 -16.51 -7.74
N HIS A 102 7.72 -17.79 -8.09
CA HIS A 102 8.65 -18.79 -7.55
C HIS A 102 10.10 -18.44 -7.92
N ALA A 103 10.34 -18.09 -9.19
CA ALA A 103 11.65 -17.65 -9.65
C ALA A 103 12.07 -16.32 -9.01
N PHE A 104 11.14 -15.38 -8.86
CA PHE A 104 11.40 -14.11 -8.17
C PHE A 104 11.91 -14.34 -6.74
N PHE A 105 11.20 -15.15 -5.93
CA PHE A 105 11.61 -15.40 -4.55
C PHE A 105 12.97 -16.09 -4.48
N HIS A 106 13.13 -17.22 -5.18
CA HIS A 106 14.32 -18.06 -5.07
C HIS A 106 15.57 -17.44 -5.71
N LEU A 107 15.44 -16.87 -6.92
CA LEU A 107 16.59 -16.39 -7.69
C LEU A 107 16.95 -14.95 -7.34
N VAL A 108 15.94 -14.09 -7.16
CA VAL A 108 16.15 -12.64 -7.05
C VAL A 108 16.08 -12.18 -5.61
N TRP A 109 14.99 -12.50 -4.92
CA TRP A 109 14.75 -11.98 -3.57
C TRP A 109 15.72 -12.54 -2.55
N TYR A 110 15.94 -13.86 -2.54
CA TYR A 110 16.87 -14.48 -1.59
C TYR A 110 18.32 -14.07 -1.86
N GLY A 111 18.74 -14.06 -3.14
CA GLY A 111 20.07 -13.58 -3.52
C GLY A 111 20.31 -12.13 -3.12
N TYR A 112 19.30 -11.28 -3.24
CA TYR A 112 19.35 -9.90 -2.78
C TYR A 112 19.47 -9.80 -1.26
N LEU A 113 18.60 -10.47 -0.50
CA LEU A 113 18.63 -10.43 0.96
C LEU A 113 19.94 -11.00 1.53
N GLU A 114 20.45 -12.10 0.96
CA GLU A 114 21.75 -12.68 1.34
C GLU A 114 22.87 -11.65 1.17
N LYS A 115 22.88 -10.92 0.05
CA LYS A 115 23.90 -9.89 -0.21
C LYS A 115 23.78 -8.68 0.72
N MET A 116 22.56 -8.25 1.04
CA MET A 116 22.33 -7.00 1.76
C MET A 116 22.35 -7.16 3.28
N ALA A 117 21.90 -8.29 3.79
CA ALA A 117 21.65 -8.50 5.22
C ALA A 117 22.12 -9.88 5.74
N GLY A 118 22.54 -10.78 4.85
CA GLY A 118 22.74 -12.20 5.15
C GLY A 118 21.41 -12.94 5.37
N MET A 119 21.40 -14.24 5.09
CA MET A 119 20.26 -15.09 5.41
C MET A 119 20.71 -16.38 6.08
N SER A 120 20.27 -16.58 7.33
CA SER A 120 20.34 -17.88 7.98
C SER A 120 19.41 -18.90 7.29
N ASP A 121 19.71 -20.20 7.45
CA ASP A 121 18.84 -21.27 6.96
C ASP A 121 17.43 -21.21 7.55
N PHE A 122 17.30 -20.65 8.76
CA PHE A 122 16.01 -20.45 9.41
C PHE A 122 15.22 -19.33 8.74
N GLU A 123 15.84 -18.17 8.47
CA GLU A 123 15.20 -17.08 7.72
C GLU A 123 14.77 -17.53 6.31
N LYS A 124 15.60 -18.34 5.62
CA LYS A 124 15.23 -18.93 4.31
C LYS A 124 13.97 -19.78 4.40
N LYS A 125 13.89 -20.67 5.40
CA LYS A 125 12.70 -21.51 5.64
C LYS A 125 11.45 -20.68 5.94
N GLU A 126 11.57 -19.60 6.71
CA GLU A 126 10.44 -18.71 7.00
C GLU A 126 9.98 -17.95 5.73
N TRP A 127 10.91 -17.55 4.86
CA TRP A 127 10.55 -16.96 3.57
C TRP A 127 9.89 -17.96 2.61
N ASP A 128 10.36 -19.20 2.60
CA ASP A 128 9.71 -20.29 1.84
C ASP A 128 8.28 -20.48 2.33
N ALA A 129 8.08 -20.57 3.65
CA ALA A 129 6.77 -20.70 4.25
C ALA A 129 5.88 -19.48 3.98
N PHE A 130 6.41 -18.25 4.06
CA PHE A 130 5.67 -17.05 3.67
C PHE A 130 5.21 -17.10 2.21
N ARG A 131 6.10 -17.49 1.29
CA ARG A 131 5.76 -17.64 -0.12
C ARG A 131 4.65 -18.68 -0.30
N ASP A 132 4.83 -19.88 0.24
CA ASP A 132 3.99 -21.02 -0.07
C ASP A 132 2.67 -21.06 0.71
N GLU A 133 2.65 -20.55 1.94
CA GLU A 133 1.48 -20.58 2.82
C GLU A 133 0.67 -19.28 2.81
N ILE A 134 1.28 -18.13 2.48
CA ILE A 134 0.61 -16.81 2.53
C ILE A 134 0.52 -16.17 1.15
N PHE A 135 1.66 -15.86 0.53
CA PHE A 135 1.68 -15.05 -0.70
C PHE A 135 1.08 -15.78 -1.90
N MET A 136 1.56 -16.98 -2.23
CA MET A 136 1.12 -17.72 -3.42
C MET A 136 -0.35 -18.14 -3.35
N PRO A 137 -0.90 -18.61 -2.21
CA PRO A 137 -2.33 -18.88 -2.08
C PRO A 137 -3.19 -17.63 -2.35
N ALA A 138 -2.84 -16.48 -1.76
CA ALA A 138 -3.54 -15.23 -1.99
C ALA A 138 -3.42 -14.77 -3.46
N ALA A 139 -2.22 -14.85 -4.04
CA ALA A 139 -1.99 -14.51 -5.45
C ALA A 139 -2.83 -15.39 -6.40
N LYS A 140 -2.85 -16.71 -6.17
CA LYS A 140 -3.61 -17.68 -6.97
C LYS A 140 -5.11 -17.46 -6.85
N LYS A 141 -5.61 -17.07 -5.68
CA LYS A 141 -7.02 -16.69 -5.47
C LYS A 141 -7.40 -15.47 -6.32
N CYS A 142 -6.53 -14.46 -6.43
CA CYS A 142 -6.77 -13.30 -7.28
C CYS A 142 -6.80 -13.67 -8.78
N VAL A 143 -5.90 -14.54 -9.24
CA VAL A 143 -5.88 -15.00 -10.64
C VAL A 143 -7.12 -15.83 -10.97
N LYS A 144 -7.53 -16.75 -10.10
CA LYS A 144 -8.74 -17.58 -10.30
C LYS A 144 -10.02 -16.74 -10.27
N GLY A 145 -10.08 -15.73 -9.39
CA GLY A 145 -11.19 -14.77 -9.30
C GLY A 145 -11.30 -13.80 -10.49
N CYS A 146 -10.34 -13.79 -11.43
CA CYS A 146 -10.52 -13.08 -12.71
C CYS A 146 -11.42 -13.85 -13.70
N CYS A 147 -11.78 -15.11 -13.41
CA CYS A 147 -12.67 -15.92 -14.24
C CYS A 147 -14.07 -16.15 -13.65
N ASP A 148 -14.29 -15.89 -12.36
CA ASP A 148 -15.61 -16.02 -11.73
C ASP A 148 -15.85 -14.89 -10.74
N ASP A 149 -16.87 -14.09 -11.04
CA ASP A 149 -17.46 -13.12 -10.15
C ASP A 149 -18.27 -13.85 -9.05
N GLN A 150 -18.28 -13.26 -7.85
CA GLN A 150 -18.98 -13.70 -6.62
C GLN A 150 -18.42 -14.91 -5.83
N ARG A 151 -17.91 -14.63 -4.62
CA ARG A 151 -18.47 -15.12 -3.33
C ARG A 151 -17.67 -14.56 -2.14
N SER A 152 -18.40 -13.93 -1.23
CA SER A 152 -17.96 -13.58 0.11
C SER A 152 -17.71 -14.85 0.92
N GLY A 153 -16.46 -15.02 1.37
CA GLY A 153 -16.09 -16.02 2.37
C GLY A 153 -15.69 -15.30 3.66
N SER A 154 -16.46 -15.54 4.72
CA SER A 154 -16.15 -15.15 6.09
C SER A 154 -14.82 -15.79 6.53
N PHE A 155 -13.86 -14.96 6.93
CA PHE A 155 -12.71 -15.40 7.71
C PHE A 155 -13.05 -15.26 9.19
N SER A 156 -13.09 -16.40 9.89
CA SER A 156 -13.30 -16.46 11.33
C SER A 156 -12.03 -16.04 12.06
N PHE A 157 -12.23 -15.10 12.97
CA PHE A 157 -11.27 -14.35 13.76
C PHE A 157 -10.89 -15.13 15.03
N LEU A 158 -9.62 -15.51 15.21
CA LEU A 158 -9.09 -15.91 16.52
C LEU A 158 -7.56 -15.77 16.57
N VAL A 159 -7.07 -14.53 16.73
CA VAL A 159 -5.91 -14.23 17.60
C VAL A 159 -6.11 -12.82 18.17
N LYS A 160 -6.72 -12.72 19.35
CA LYS A 160 -6.60 -11.55 20.23
C LYS A 160 -6.04 -12.03 21.57
N ILE A 161 -5.27 -11.13 22.20
CA ILE A 161 -4.67 -11.17 23.54
C ILE A 161 -3.24 -11.70 23.59
N LYS A 162 -2.26 -10.85 23.19
CA LYS A 162 -0.93 -10.81 23.86
C LYS A 162 -0.08 -9.56 23.58
N LEU A 163 -0.64 -8.34 23.51
CA LEU A 163 0.18 -7.12 23.33
C LEU A 163 -0.28 -5.89 24.14
N PHE A 164 -1.00 -6.07 25.24
CA PHE A 164 -1.51 -4.95 26.04
C PHE A 164 -0.61 -4.51 27.22
N ILE A 165 0.62 -5.02 27.36
CA ILE A 165 1.41 -4.82 28.60
C ILE A 165 2.75 -4.07 28.42
N GLU A 166 3.20 -3.75 27.20
CA GLU A 166 4.52 -3.11 27.02
C GLU A 166 4.50 -1.59 26.77
N SER A 167 3.36 -0.89 26.91
CA SER A 167 3.28 0.56 26.66
C SER A 167 3.40 1.45 27.90
N ILE A 168 3.69 0.90 29.08
CA ILE A 168 3.92 1.72 30.28
C ILE A 168 5.43 1.79 30.47
N LEU A 169 6.02 2.90 30.02
CA LEU A 169 7.28 3.54 30.43
C LEU A 169 7.95 4.14 29.19
N TYR A 170 7.59 5.39 28.85
CA TYR A 170 8.50 6.50 28.52
C TYR A 170 7.63 7.71 28.15
N GLY A 171 7.76 8.77 28.96
CA GLY A 171 6.97 9.99 28.81
C GLY A 171 7.55 10.94 27.77
N SER A 172 6.68 11.38 26.88
CA SER A 172 6.62 12.74 26.35
C SER A 172 5.15 13.09 26.18
N ASP A 173 4.73 14.22 26.75
CA ASP A 173 3.34 14.70 26.82
C ASP A 173 2.86 15.21 25.45
N GLN A 174 2.69 14.29 24.51
CA GLN A 174 1.95 14.48 23.26
C GLN A 174 0.81 13.45 23.26
N ARG A 175 -0.43 13.91 23.09
CA ARG A 175 -1.58 13.02 22.85
C ARG A 175 -1.23 12.18 21.62
N MET A 176 -1.05 10.87 21.79
CA MET A 176 -0.89 9.99 20.63
C MET A 176 -2.26 9.71 20.01
N VAL A 177 -2.34 9.82 18.68
CA VAL A 177 -3.52 9.43 17.90
C VAL A 177 -3.89 7.98 18.25
N ASN A 178 -5.14 7.76 18.65
CA ASN A 178 -5.63 6.42 18.96
C ASN A 178 -5.99 5.67 17.68
N LEU A 179 -4.99 5.02 17.07
CA LEU A 179 -5.18 4.28 15.82
C LEU A 179 -6.17 3.12 15.95
N GLN A 180 -6.41 2.57 17.14
CA GLN A 180 -7.40 1.50 17.33
C GLN A 180 -8.82 1.98 17.04
N ILE A 181 -9.12 3.26 17.35
CA ILE A 181 -10.40 3.88 17.01
C ILE A 181 -10.54 3.97 15.49
N LEU A 182 -9.50 4.43 14.79
CA LEU A 182 -9.51 4.55 13.33
C LEU A 182 -9.64 3.19 12.65
N LYS A 183 -8.87 2.18 13.12
CA LYS A 183 -8.94 0.80 12.62
C LYS A 183 -10.33 0.20 12.82
N ALA A 184 -10.89 0.29 14.02
CA ALA A 184 -12.23 -0.22 14.32
C ALA A 184 -13.31 0.48 13.46
N GLN A 185 -13.14 1.76 13.15
CA GLN A 185 -14.05 2.46 12.26
C GLN A 185 -13.91 2.01 10.80
N LEU A 186 -12.67 1.86 10.31
CA LEU A 186 -12.39 1.38 8.96
C LEU A 186 -12.82 -0.08 8.75
N GLU A 187 -12.84 -0.92 9.80
CA GLU A 187 -13.43 -2.27 9.75
C GLU A 187 -14.93 -2.24 9.40
N LYS A 188 -15.66 -1.18 9.80
CA LYS A 188 -17.07 -0.97 9.41
C LYS A 188 -17.20 -0.56 7.93
N VAL A 189 -16.10 -0.10 7.32
CA VAL A 189 -16.03 0.34 5.91
C VAL A 189 -14.95 -0.46 5.17
N PRO A 190 -15.15 -1.79 5.01
CA PRO A 190 -14.14 -2.65 4.42
C PRO A 190 -13.89 -2.29 2.95
N VAL A 191 -12.69 -2.57 2.47
CA VAL A 191 -12.30 -2.34 1.07
C VAL A 191 -13.06 -3.30 0.16
N ASN A 192 -14.12 -2.80 -0.49
CA ASN A 192 -14.90 -3.52 -1.48
C ASN A 192 -15.47 -2.55 -2.52
N GLU A 193 -16.09 -3.11 -3.57
CA GLU A 193 -16.62 -2.30 -4.68
C GLU A 193 -17.74 -1.36 -4.25
N ALA A 194 -18.70 -1.85 -3.47
CA ALA A 194 -19.84 -1.05 -3.02
C ALA A 194 -19.40 0.18 -2.22
N ASN A 195 -18.48 -0.01 -1.27
CA ASN A 195 -17.92 1.07 -0.48
C ASN A 195 -17.08 2.03 -1.34
N GLY A 196 -16.27 1.51 -2.27
CA GLY A 196 -15.48 2.33 -3.18
C GLY A 196 -16.32 3.20 -4.12
N VAL A 197 -17.40 2.65 -4.67
CA VAL A 197 -18.38 3.38 -5.48
C VAL A 197 -19.10 4.42 -4.62
N ALA A 198 -19.53 4.05 -3.41
CA ALA A 198 -20.19 4.96 -2.48
C ALA A 198 -19.28 6.14 -2.11
N PHE A 199 -17.98 5.91 -1.95
CA PHE A 199 -16.99 6.95 -1.70
C PHE A 199 -16.95 7.98 -2.83
N TYR A 200 -16.76 7.53 -4.07
CA TYR A 200 -16.69 8.42 -5.23
C TYR A 200 -18.03 9.13 -5.51
N LYS A 201 -19.15 8.44 -5.32
CA LYS A 201 -20.48 9.06 -5.37
C LYS A 201 -20.59 10.19 -4.35
N HIS A 202 -20.20 9.94 -3.09
CA HIS A 202 -20.18 10.98 -2.05
C HIS A 202 -19.28 12.16 -2.43
N MET A 203 -18.03 11.90 -2.81
CA MET A 203 -17.06 12.93 -3.21
C MET A 203 -17.59 13.81 -4.35
N PHE A 204 -18.14 13.22 -5.41
CA PHE A 204 -18.66 13.99 -6.54
C PHE A 204 -19.97 14.72 -6.25
N THR A 205 -20.69 14.33 -5.20
CA THR A 205 -21.85 15.08 -4.69
C THR A 205 -21.40 16.31 -3.89
N VAL A 206 -20.47 16.15 -2.95
CA VAL A 206 -20.10 17.22 -2.00
C VAL A 206 -19.01 18.15 -2.55
N THR A 207 -18.12 17.65 -3.39
CA THR A 207 -17.00 18.38 -4.00
C THR A 207 -16.94 18.16 -5.51
N PRO A 208 -17.96 18.62 -6.26
CA PRO A 208 -18.08 18.37 -7.70
C PRO A 208 -16.89 18.88 -8.52
N HIS A 209 -16.22 19.95 -8.07
CA HIS A 209 -15.06 20.54 -8.76
C HIS A 209 -13.85 19.59 -8.80
N LEU A 210 -13.73 18.63 -7.88
CA LEU A 210 -12.63 17.64 -7.88
C LEU A 210 -12.68 16.70 -9.09
N ARG A 211 -13.81 16.62 -9.81
CA ARG A 211 -13.91 15.88 -11.08
C ARG A 211 -12.89 16.32 -12.13
N GLN A 212 -12.38 17.55 -12.05
CA GLN A 212 -11.36 18.05 -12.98
C GLN A 212 -10.08 17.19 -13.02
N PHE A 213 -9.76 16.47 -11.93
CA PHE A 213 -8.60 15.59 -11.87
C PHE A 213 -8.84 14.21 -12.53
N PHE A 214 -10.10 13.90 -12.90
CA PHE A 214 -10.51 12.61 -13.45
C PHE A 214 -10.71 12.69 -14.95
N LYS A 215 -9.60 12.85 -15.70
CA LYS A 215 -9.61 12.98 -17.17
C LYS A 215 -10.50 11.96 -17.87
N GLY A 216 -11.40 12.40 -18.76
CA GLY A 216 -12.41 11.58 -19.44
C GLY A 216 -13.64 11.23 -18.58
N SER A 217 -13.77 11.80 -17.39
CA SER A 217 -14.90 11.64 -16.47
C SER A 217 -15.21 12.94 -15.73
N GLU A 218 -14.84 14.09 -16.29
CA GLU A 218 -14.98 15.41 -15.70
C GLU A 218 -16.46 15.79 -15.46
N ASN A 219 -17.35 15.25 -16.30
CA ASN A 219 -18.79 15.50 -16.26
C ASN A 219 -19.60 14.33 -15.69
N ILE A 220 -18.95 13.30 -15.14
CA ILE A 220 -19.68 12.15 -14.57
C ILE A 220 -20.62 12.61 -13.46
N LYS A 221 -21.88 12.19 -13.52
CA LYS A 221 -22.84 12.47 -12.44
C LYS A 221 -22.59 11.49 -11.28
N PRO A 222 -22.82 11.88 -10.02
CA PRO A 222 -22.65 10.98 -8.88
C PRO A 222 -23.42 9.66 -9.01
N GLU A 223 -24.59 9.69 -9.66
CA GLU A 223 -25.44 8.52 -9.88
C GLU A 223 -24.87 7.53 -10.92
N GLU A 224 -24.00 8.00 -11.82
CA GLU A 224 -23.36 7.20 -12.89
C GLU A 224 -22.07 6.52 -12.42
N VAL A 225 -21.56 6.88 -11.23
CA VAL A 225 -20.32 6.31 -10.67
C VAL A 225 -20.41 4.78 -10.53
N LYS A 226 -21.60 4.29 -10.14
CA LYS A 226 -21.87 2.85 -9.96
C LYS A 226 -21.81 2.06 -11.25
N ASP A 227 -21.96 2.71 -12.40
CA ASP A 227 -21.95 2.07 -13.72
C ASP A 227 -20.54 2.16 -14.35
N SER A 228 -19.58 2.78 -13.64
CA SER A 228 -18.23 3.00 -14.13
C SER A 228 -17.23 2.01 -13.52
N SER A 229 -16.79 1.04 -14.33
CA SER A 229 -15.72 0.09 -13.95
C SER A 229 -14.42 0.78 -13.53
N ARG A 230 -14.16 2.00 -14.04
CA ARG A 230 -13.06 2.85 -13.59
C ARG A 230 -13.20 3.20 -12.12
N PHE A 231 -14.36 3.71 -11.69
CA PHE A 231 -14.57 4.16 -10.32
C PHE A 231 -14.83 3.02 -9.34
N MET A 232 -15.34 1.88 -9.80
CA MET A 232 -15.34 0.63 -9.00
C MET A 232 -13.92 0.27 -8.54
N ARG A 233 -12.98 0.19 -9.50
CA ARG A 233 -11.57 -0.15 -9.20
C ARG A 233 -10.85 0.97 -8.45
N GLN A 234 -11.04 2.21 -8.89
CA GLN A 234 -10.38 3.34 -8.26
C GLN A 234 -10.89 3.58 -6.83
N GLY A 235 -12.18 3.34 -6.57
CA GLY A 235 -12.78 3.42 -5.24
C GLY A 235 -12.15 2.45 -4.26
N GLN A 236 -11.99 1.19 -4.68
CA GLN A 236 -11.27 0.18 -3.89
C GLN A 236 -9.83 0.60 -3.60
N ARG A 237 -9.11 1.14 -4.59
CA ARG A 237 -7.73 1.61 -4.40
C ARG A 237 -7.62 2.78 -3.43
N LEU A 238 -8.57 3.71 -3.49
CA LEU A 238 -8.59 4.86 -2.59
C LEU A 238 -8.85 4.39 -1.17
N LEU A 239 -9.87 3.56 -0.95
CA LEU A 239 -10.15 3.01 0.38
C LEU A 239 -9.00 2.16 0.91
N LEU A 240 -8.38 1.32 0.06
CA LEU A 240 -7.16 0.59 0.40
C LEU A 240 -6.05 1.55 0.84
N SER A 241 -5.89 2.69 0.17
CA SER A 241 -4.89 3.68 0.54
C SER A 241 -5.15 4.29 1.92
N VAL A 242 -6.41 4.59 2.26
CA VAL A 242 -6.78 5.11 3.60
C VAL A 242 -6.52 4.05 4.67
N HIS A 243 -6.88 2.79 4.41
CA HIS A 243 -6.58 1.68 5.33
C HIS A 243 -5.08 1.51 5.55
N LEU A 244 -4.27 1.53 4.49
CA LEU A 244 -2.82 1.40 4.59
C LEU A 244 -2.16 2.58 5.33
N LEU A 245 -2.69 3.80 5.16
CA LEU A 245 -2.23 4.96 5.94
C LEU A 245 -2.38 4.72 7.45
N VAL A 246 -3.53 4.17 7.87
CA VAL A 246 -3.78 3.85 9.29
C VAL A 246 -2.98 2.62 9.75
N GLU A 247 -2.88 1.57 8.93
CA GLU A 247 -2.15 0.35 9.30
C GLU A 247 -0.65 0.60 9.49
N THR A 248 -0.08 1.52 8.70
CA THR A 248 1.36 1.79 8.72
C THR A 248 1.77 2.88 9.70
N ALA A 249 0.82 3.61 10.31
CA ALA A 249 1.09 4.84 11.06
C ALA A 249 2.03 4.69 12.27
N GLU A 250 2.05 3.54 12.93
CA GLU A 250 2.98 3.23 14.03
C GLU A 250 4.26 2.52 13.58
N THR A 251 4.45 2.36 12.27
CA THR A 251 5.56 1.58 11.69
C THR A 251 6.55 2.51 11.01
N PRO A 252 7.82 2.09 10.83
CA PRO A 252 8.79 2.83 10.01
C PRO A 252 8.38 3.02 8.54
N LEU A 253 7.30 2.38 8.08
CA LEU A 253 6.81 2.46 6.72
C LEU A 253 5.90 3.66 6.47
N PHE A 254 5.36 4.32 7.51
CA PHE A 254 4.38 5.39 7.34
C PHE A 254 4.89 6.50 6.41
N GLU A 255 6.07 7.04 6.70
CA GLU A 255 6.65 8.11 5.87
C GLU A 255 6.85 7.65 4.42
N SER A 256 7.38 6.44 4.22
CA SER A 256 7.60 5.87 2.89
C SER A 256 6.29 5.69 2.12
N TYR A 257 5.22 5.29 2.82
CA TYR A 257 3.91 5.12 2.21
C TYR A 257 3.26 6.45 1.85
N VAL A 258 3.31 7.45 2.73
CA VAL A 258 2.84 8.81 2.45
C VAL A 258 3.61 9.42 1.27
N THR A 259 4.94 9.29 1.24
CA THR A 259 5.77 9.74 0.11
C THR A 259 5.34 9.09 -1.21
N GLU A 260 5.09 7.78 -1.22
CA GLU A 260 4.63 7.08 -2.43
C GLU A 260 3.21 7.50 -2.85
N VAL A 261 2.33 7.79 -1.90
CA VAL A 261 0.99 8.37 -2.18
C VAL A 261 1.18 9.73 -2.86
N MET A 262 1.98 10.62 -2.28
CA MET A 262 2.26 11.94 -2.84
C MET A 262 2.87 11.83 -4.24
N ASP A 263 3.90 11.01 -4.43
CA ASP A 263 4.62 10.90 -5.71
C ASP A 263 3.72 10.38 -6.85
N LYS A 264 2.77 9.50 -6.53
CA LYS A 264 1.73 9.07 -7.48
C LYS A 264 0.78 10.21 -7.88
N HIS A 265 0.56 11.17 -7.00
CA HIS A 265 -0.28 12.33 -7.23
C HIS A 265 0.44 13.50 -7.90
N LYS A 266 1.78 13.58 -7.83
CA LYS A 266 2.60 14.63 -8.46
C LYS A 266 2.22 14.90 -9.92
N ARG A 267 2.02 13.86 -10.72
CA ARG A 267 1.67 13.98 -12.16
C ARG A 267 0.33 14.66 -12.44
N PHE A 268 -0.55 14.72 -11.44
CA PHE A 268 -1.85 15.36 -11.54
C PHE A 268 -1.83 16.82 -11.11
N LYS A 269 -0.68 17.32 -10.60
CA LYS A 269 -0.52 18.69 -10.11
C LYS A 269 -1.61 19.06 -9.09
N ILE A 270 -1.82 18.16 -8.13
CA ILE A 270 -2.75 18.38 -7.03
C ILE A 270 -2.06 19.30 -6.03
N ASP A 271 -2.66 20.46 -5.80
CA ASP A 271 -2.21 21.43 -4.79
C ASP A 271 -2.29 20.83 -3.39
N PHE A 272 -1.36 21.18 -2.51
CA PHE A 272 -1.32 20.63 -1.14
C PHE A 272 -2.63 20.81 -0.36
N GLU A 273 -3.30 21.94 -0.54
CA GLU A 273 -4.55 22.23 0.17
C GLU A 273 -5.69 21.27 -0.18
N ILE A 274 -5.61 20.58 -1.32
CA ILE A 274 -6.57 19.55 -1.69
C ILE A 274 -6.45 18.33 -0.77
N TYR A 275 -5.27 18.04 -0.21
CA TYR A 275 -5.16 16.96 0.76
C TYR A 275 -5.87 17.30 2.07
N ASN A 276 -5.77 18.54 2.56
CA ASN A 276 -6.55 18.96 3.72
C ASN A 276 -8.05 18.89 3.43
N ALA A 277 -8.47 19.45 2.29
CA ALA A 277 -9.86 19.43 1.85
C ALA A 277 -10.39 18.00 1.62
N PHE A 278 -9.54 17.05 1.21
CA PHE A 278 -9.92 15.64 1.10
C PHE A 278 -10.37 15.07 2.44
N PHE A 279 -9.65 15.32 3.53
CA PHE A 279 -10.06 14.85 4.85
C PHE A 279 -11.36 15.53 5.30
N GLU A 280 -11.37 16.86 5.32
CA GLU A 280 -12.47 17.66 5.87
C GLU A 280 -13.77 17.54 5.08
N LEU A 281 -13.70 17.63 3.75
CA LEU A 281 -14.89 17.73 2.90
C LEU A 281 -15.35 16.37 2.37
N VAL A 282 -14.47 15.37 2.35
CA VAL A 282 -14.78 14.07 1.71
C VAL A 282 -14.71 12.92 2.69
N LEU A 283 -13.56 12.71 3.35
CA LEU A 283 -13.37 11.53 4.18
C LEU A 283 -14.28 11.56 5.41
N TYR A 284 -14.34 12.67 6.13
CA TYR A 284 -15.17 12.77 7.35
C TYR A 284 -16.65 12.65 7.02
N GLY A 285 -17.13 13.36 6.01
CA GLY A 285 -18.52 13.28 5.56
C GLY A 285 -18.91 11.87 5.09
N TYR A 286 -17.98 11.17 4.42
CA TYR A 286 -18.19 9.79 4.02
C TYR A 286 -18.24 8.84 5.23
N LEU A 287 -17.27 8.92 6.14
CA LEU A 287 -17.22 8.07 7.32
C LEU A 287 -18.40 8.33 8.26
N GLU A 288 -18.85 9.57 8.43
CA GLU A 288 -20.08 9.94 9.14
C GLU A 288 -21.29 9.26 8.54
N LYS A 289 -21.44 9.34 7.22
CA LYS A 289 -22.57 8.70 6.53
C LYS A 289 -22.55 7.18 6.67
N MET A 290 -21.37 6.56 6.66
CA MET A 290 -21.24 5.10 6.69
C MET A 290 -21.26 4.51 8.10
N THR A 291 -20.85 5.27 9.13
CA THR A 291 -20.61 4.74 10.48
C THR A 291 -21.28 5.51 11.60
N GLY A 292 -21.75 6.75 11.35
CA GLY A 292 -22.26 7.68 12.37
C GLY A 292 -21.18 8.05 13.38
N MET A 293 -20.13 8.77 12.97
CA MET A 293 -18.95 8.96 13.81
C MET A 293 -19.29 9.73 15.09
N SER A 294 -18.83 9.18 16.21
CA SER A 294 -18.76 9.87 17.49
C SER A 294 -17.81 11.07 17.43
N ASP A 295 -17.96 11.99 18.38
CA ASP A 295 -17.04 13.13 18.54
C ASP A 295 -15.60 12.67 18.77
N GLN A 296 -15.42 11.54 19.48
CA GLN A 296 -14.09 10.97 19.68
C GLN A 296 -13.49 10.45 18.37
N GLU A 297 -14.23 9.68 17.57
CA GLU A 297 -13.76 9.24 16.24
C GLU A 297 -13.38 10.44 15.36
N LYS A 298 -14.18 11.51 15.36
CA LYS A 298 -13.88 12.75 14.62
C LYS A 298 -12.57 13.40 15.08
N GLN A 299 -12.37 13.50 16.40
CA GLN A 299 -11.13 14.05 16.96
C GLN A 299 -9.89 13.21 16.60
N GLU A 300 -9.99 11.88 16.63
CA GLU A 300 -8.84 11.03 16.30
C GLU A 300 -8.49 11.08 14.80
N TRP A 301 -9.47 11.23 13.91
CA TRP A 301 -9.19 11.46 12.50
C TRP A 301 -8.54 12.81 12.23
N GLU A 302 -8.97 13.85 12.95
CA GLU A 302 -8.35 15.17 12.85
C GLU A 302 -6.90 15.14 13.35
N ALA A 303 -6.65 14.50 14.50
CA ALA A 303 -5.30 14.29 15.00
C ALA A 303 -4.45 13.45 14.02
N PHE A 304 -5.01 12.40 13.41
CA PHE A 304 -4.33 11.63 12.35
C PHE A 304 -3.92 12.50 11.16
N LYS A 305 -4.83 13.36 10.69
CA LYS A 305 -4.58 14.30 9.58
C LYS A 305 -3.46 15.27 9.95
N ASP A 306 -3.58 15.96 11.08
CA ASP A 306 -2.74 17.10 11.46
C ASP A 306 -1.39 16.69 12.03
N GLU A 307 -1.34 15.63 12.83
CA GLU A 307 -0.14 15.21 13.55
C GLU A 307 0.70 14.20 12.77
N LEU A 308 0.07 13.40 11.90
CA LEU A 308 0.76 12.33 11.16
C LEU A 308 0.83 12.61 9.66
N PHE A 309 -0.32 12.69 8.97
CA PHE A 309 -0.34 12.70 7.51
C PHE A 309 0.19 14.00 6.88
N LEU A 310 -0.41 15.16 7.23
CA LEU A 310 -0.06 16.44 6.62
C LEU A 310 1.40 16.86 6.83
N PRO A 311 2.03 16.66 8.01
CA PRO A 311 3.45 16.98 8.19
C PRO A 311 4.36 16.27 7.19
N VAL A 312 4.13 14.97 6.97
CA VAL A 312 4.92 14.16 6.02
C VAL A 312 4.61 14.55 4.57
N ALA A 313 3.33 14.71 4.23
CA ALA A 313 2.90 15.14 2.90
C ALA A 313 3.53 16.50 2.53
N LYS A 314 3.54 17.46 3.46
CA LYS A 314 4.11 18.80 3.25
C LYS A 314 5.63 18.77 3.09
N LYS A 315 6.31 17.92 3.85
CA LYS A 315 7.76 17.66 3.69
C LYS A 315 8.06 17.13 2.28
N GLN A 316 7.25 16.20 1.78
CA GLN A 316 7.42 15.63 0.45
C GLN A 316 7.16 16.66 -0.67
N GLU A 317 6.09 17.44 -0.56
CA GLU A 317 5.78 18.50 -1.54
C GLU A 317 6.93 19.52 -1.64
N LYS A 318 7.45 20.00 -0.50
CA LYS A 318 8.62 20.89 -0.48
C LYS A 318 9.83 20.27 -1.19
N GLY A 319 10.02 18.96 -1.04
CA GLY A 319 11.06 18.21 -1.76
C GLY A 319 10.89 18.24 -3.27
N TRP A 320 9.66 18.32 -3.79
CA TRP A 320 9.44 18.47 -5.23
C TRP A 320 9.87 19.83 -5.77
N LEU A 321 9.63 20.90 -5.01
CA LEU A 321 9.92 22.28 -5.41
C LEU A 321 11.42 22.59 -5.46
N ILE A 322 12.27 21.80 -4.79
CA ILE A 322 13.73 21.98 -4.79
C ILE A 322 14.38 21.35 -6.04
N HIS A 323 13.69 20.44 -6.72
CA HIS A 323 14.22 19.65 -7.85
C HIS A 323 13.52 19.93 -9.19
N GLU A 324 12.71 20.98 -9.28
CA GLU A 324 12.10 21.52 -10.51
C GLU A 324 12.81 22.79 -10.98
#